data_AF-A0A0C9U3A7-F1
#
_entry.id   AF-A0A0C9U3A7-F1
#
_cell.length_a   1.000
_cell.length_b   1.000
_cell.length_c   1.000
_cell.angle_alpha   90.00
_cell.angle_beta   90.00
_cell.angle_gamma   90.00
#
_symmetry.space_group_name_H-M   'P 1'
#
loop_
_entity.id
_entity.type
_entity.pdbx_description
1 polymer ?
#
loop_
_entity_poly.entity_id
_entity_poly.type
_entity_poly.pdbx_seq_one_letter_code
_entity_poly.pdbx_strand_id
1 'polypeptide(L)'
;MLWNDLNINHPKEHHLLLSLLWELLDIPGIHAYISQTYWARNMPLLLFSKALGNSFCIGIYDTSIVSEDGKPKQIAFAQWVTDYASFGWLGDVYVIEEYRGRGLGKWLVQVAVNLEEIKE
;
A
#
# COMPACT_ATOMS: atom_id res chain seq x y z
N MET A 1 9.57 -3.45 15.94
CA MET A 1 8.46 -2.53 16.24
C MET A 1 7.20 -3.12 15.63
N LEU A 2 6.12 -3.20 16.40
CA LEU A 2 4.83 -3.75 15.97
C LEU A 2 4.01 -2.59 15.38
N TRP A 3 4.22 -2.28 14.10
CA TRP A 3 3.51 -1.19 13.42
C TRP A 3 2.25 -1.67 12.68
N ASN A 4 1.74 -2.85 13.02
CA ASN A 4 0.90 -3.66 12.14
C ASN A 4 -0.62 -3.53 12.36
N ASP A 5 -1.09 -2.79 13.36
CA ASP A 5 -2.50 -2.91 13.78
C ASP A 5 -3.45 -1.83 13.23
N LEU A 6 -2.93 -0.86 12.47
CA LEU A 6 -3.78 0.21 11.93
C LEU A 6 -4.68 -0.30 10.81
N ASN A 7 -5.98 -0.18 11.04
CA ASN A 7 -7.04 -0.53 10.11
C ASN A 7 -8.07 0.60 10.08
N ILE A 8 -8.26 1.24 8.93
CA ILE A 8 -9.15 2.39 8.76
C ILE A 8 -10.17 2.10 7.67
N ASN A 9 -11.44 2.04 8.03
CA ASN A 9 -12.51 1.96 7.04
C ASN A 9 -12.67 3.29 6.31
N HIS A 10 -12.91 3.23 5.00
CA HIS A 10 -13.18 4.44 4.22
C HIS A 10 -14.45 5.13 4.75
N PRO A 11 -14.46 6.47 4.93
CA PRO A 11 -15.55 7.18 5.60
C PRO A 11 -16.90 7.13 4.89
N LYS A 12 -16.91 6.79 3.59
CA LYS A 12 -18.13 6.72 2.76
C LYS A 12 -18.39 5.35 2.14
N GLU A 13 -17.34 4.53 2.00
CA GLU A 13 -17.40 3.28 1.24
C GLU A 13 -16.94 2.16 2.17
N HIS A 14 -17.84 1.71 3.05
CA HIS A 14 -17.49 0.86 4.18
C HIS A 14 -16.92 -0.53 3.82
N HIS A 15 -17.01 -0.94 2.55
CA HIS A 15 -16.35 -2.13 2.04
C HIS A 15 -14.85 -1.90 1.76
N LEU A 16 -14.36 -0.66 1.81
CA LEU A 16 -12.96 -0.33 1.61
C LEU A 16 -12.23 -0.17 2.93
N LEU A 17 -11.11 -0.87 3.05
CA LEU A 17 -10.24 -0.89 4.21
C LEU A 17 -8.84 -0.41 3.82
N LEU A 18 -8.29 0.57 4.54
CA LEU A 18 -6.87 0.87 4.53
C LEU A 18 -6.19 0.10 5.66
N SER A 19 -5.10 -0.60 5.36
CA SER A 19 -4.37 -1.39 6.34
C SER A 19 -2.85 -1.31 6.14
N LEU A 20 -2.13 -1.53 7.24
CA LEU A 20 -0.67 -1.67 7.30
C LEU A 20 -0.23 -3.14 7.45
N LEU A 21 -1.17 -4.07 7.52
CA LEU A 21 -0.88 -5.48 7.74
C LEU A 21 -0.11 -6.07 6.57
N TRP A 22 1.13 -6.50 6.84
CA TRP A 22 2.01 -7.11 5.86
C TRP A 22 1.37 -8.36 5.23
N GLU A 23 0.64 -9.14 6.03
CA GLU A 23 -0.02 -10.37 5.62
C GLU A 23 -1.10 -10.14 4.56
N LEU A 24 -1.64 -8.92 4.46
CA LEU A 24 -2.63 -8.57 3.45
C LEU A 24 -2.00 -8.14 2.11
N LEU A 25 -0.71 -7.80 2.06
CA LEU A 25 -0.08 -7.36 0.82
C LEU A 25 -0.05 -8.46 -0.24
N ASP A 26 -0.61 -8.16 -1.42
CA ASP A 26 -0.47 -8.97 -2.62
C ASP A 26 0.82 -8.57 -3.35
N ILE A 27 1.97 -9.01 -2.82
CA ILE A 27 3.30 -8.68 -3.37
C ILE A 27 3.39 -9.01 -4.87
N PRO A 28 2.93 -10.18 -5.37
CA PRO A 28 2.89 -10.45 -6.80
C PRO A 28 2.06 -9.44 -7.60
N GLY A 29 0.85 -9.08 -7.12
CA GLY A 29 -0.01 -8.09 -7.76
C GLY A 29 0.61 -6.69 -7.77
N ILE A 30 1.22 -6.27 -6.66
CA ILE A 30 1.94 -4.99 -6.56
C ILE A 30 3.10 -4.98 -7.57
N HIS A 31 3.93 -6.03 -7.59
CA HIS A 31 5.06 -6.17 -8.52
C HIS A 31 4.61 -6.13 -9.99
N ALA A 32 3.53 -6.83 -10.32
CA ALA A 32 2.96 -6.87 -11.66
C ALA A 32 2.49 -5.49 -12.13
N TYR A 33 2.00 -4.64 -11.21
CA TYR A 33 1.61 -3.27 -11.52
C TYR A 33 2.84 -2.35 -11.64
N ILE A 34 3.67 -2.29 -10.61
CA ILE A 34 4.81 -1.36 -10.52
C ILE A 34 5.84 -1.59 -11.64
N SER A 35 6.09 -2.84 -12.03
CA SER A 35 7.05 -3.18 -13.09
C SER A 35 6.68 -2.64 -14.48
N GLN A 36 5.43 -2.17 -14.66
CA GLN A 36 4.95 -1.52 -15.88
C GLN A 36 5.08 0.01 -15.83
N THR A 37 5.34 0.59 -14.66
CA THR A 37 5.48 2.04 -14.47
C THR A 37 6.81 2.56 -15.01
N TYR A 38 6.92 3.87 -15.24
CA TYR A 38 8.16 4.45 -15.79
C TYR A 38 9.32 4.44 -14.78
N TRP A 39 9.05 4.43 -13.47
CA TRP A 39 10.06 4.59 -12.41
C TRP A 39 10.63 3.26 -11.90
N ALA A 40 9.94 2.14 -12.15
CA ALA A 40 10.34 0.82 -11.66
C ALA A 40 10.26 -0.26 -12.76
N ARG A 41 10.33 0.16 -14.02
CA ARG A 41 10.35 -0.74 -15.17
C ARG A 41 11.45 -1.79 -15.04
N ASN A 42 11.10 -3.05 -15.28
CA ASN A 42 12.01 -4.20 -15.21
C ASN A 42 12.60 -4.48 -13.82
N MET A 43 12.03 -3.92 -12.73
CA MET A 43 12.50 -4.23 -11.38
C MET A 43 12.36 -5.73 -11.08
N PRO A 44 13.43 -6.44 -10.67
CA PRO A 44 13.33 -7.86 -10.35
C PRO A 44 12.46 -8.09 -9.11
N LEU A 45 11.58 -9.09 -9.15
CA LEU A 45 10.68 -9.41 -8.04
C LEU A 45 11.44 -9.63 -6.72
N LEU A 46 12.56 -10.36 -6.75
CA LEU A 46 13.36 -10.61 -5.55
C LEU A 46 13.89 -9.31 -4.91
N LEU A 47 14.33 -8.36 -5.74
CA LEU A 47 14.81 -7.06 -5.26
C LEU A 47 13.65 -6.22 -4.71
N PHE A 48 12.51 -6.24 -5.40
CA PHE A 48 11.30 -5.54 -4.98
C PHE A 48 10.78 -6.06 -3.63
N SER A 49 10.63 -7.38 -3.47
CA SER A 49 10.21 -7.99 -2.19
C SER A 49 11.17 -7.63 -1.05
N LYS A 50 12.47 -7.59 -1.31
CA LYS A 50 13.47 -7.14 -0.32
C LYS A 50 13.30 -5.66 0.03
N ALA A 51 13.03 -4.79 -0.96
CA ALA A 51 12.79 -3.38 -0.74
C ALA A 51 11.53 -3.15 0.12
N LEU A 52 10.43 -3.82 -0.22
CA LEU A 52 9.19 -3.77 0.58
C LEU A 52 9.43 -4.20 2.02
N GLY A 53 10.20 -5.27 2.25
CA GLY A 53 10.50 -5.77 3.59
C GLY A 53 11.32 -4.82 4.47
N ASN A 54 11.91 -3.76 3.90
CA ASN A 54 12.61 -2.69 4.63
C ASN A 54 11.83 -1.37 4.63
N SER A 55 10.59 -1.38 4.18
CA SER A 55 9.79 -0.19 3.97
C SER A 55 8.47 -0.28 4.71
N PHE A 56 7.89 0.88 4.98
CA PHE A 56 6.58 0.96 5.59
C PHE A 56 5.51 0.98 4.49
N CYS A 57 4.67 -0.03 4.47
CA CYS A 57 3.79 -0.34 3.34
C CYS A 57 2.32 -0.12 3.72
N ILE A 58 1.55 0.48 2.81
CA ILE A 58 0.14 0.81 3.04
C ILE A 58 -0.68 0.28 1.87
N GLY A 59 -1.71 -0.49 2.17
CA GLY A 59 -2.65 -1.02 1.17
C GLY A 59 -4.06 -0.49 1.38
N ILE A 60 -4.82 -0.34 0.28
CA ILE A 60 -6.28 -0.29 0.34
C ILE A 60 -6.83 -1.58 -0.25
N TYR A 61 -7.84 -2.13 0.42
CA TYR A 61 -8.45 -3.41 0.13
C TYR A 61 -9.96 -3.25 -0.06
N ASP A 62 -10.51 -3.93 -1.06
CA ASP A 62 -11.95 -4.15 -1.16
C ASP A 62 -12.31 -5.44 -0.43
N THR A 63 -12.96 -5.29 0.72
CA THR A 63 -13.36 -6.41 1.60
C THR A 63 -14.59 -7.16 1.09
N SER A 64 -15.29 -6.64 0.09
CA SER A 64 -16.41 -7.34 -0.57
C SER A 64 -15.94 -8.39 -1.58
N ILE A 65 -14.67 -8.35 -1.97
CA ILE A 65 -14.05 -9.29 -2.91
C ILE A 65 -12.94 -10.04 -2.20
N VAL A 66 -13.07 -11.35 -2.08
CA VAL A 66 -12.13 -12.20 -1.36
C VAL A 66 -11.49 -13.20 -2.32
N SER A 67 -10.17 -13.32 -2.31
CA SER A 67 -9.42 -14.31 -3.08
C SER A 67 -9.54 -15.72 -2.49
N GLU A 68 -9.10 -16.73 -3.23
CA GLU A 68 -9.18 -18.14 -2.81
C GLU A 68 -8.43 -18.43 -1.50
N ASP A 69 -7.36 -17.66 -1.22
CA ASP A 69 -6.59 -17.73 0.03
C ASP A 69 -7.23 -16.95 1.20
N GLY A 70 -8.43 -16.42 1.01
CA GLY A 70 -9.22 -15.77 2.06
C GLY A 70 -8.88 -14.30 2.32
N LYS A 71 -8.08 -13.66 1.46
CA LYS A 71 -7.68 -12.25 1.61
C LYS A 71 -8.59 -11.31 0.83
N PRO A 72 -8.85 -10.08 1.31
CA PRO A 72 -9.56 -9.07 0.54
C PRO A 72 -8.71 -8.60 -0.65
N LYS A 73 -9.35 -8.21 -1.75
CA LYS A 73 -8.66 -7.75 -2.96
C LYS A 73 -7.91 -6.45 -2.70
N GLN A 74 -6.59 -6.42 -2.91
CA GLN A 74 -5.82 -5.19 -2.89
C GLN A 74 -6.12 -4.33 -4.12
N ILE A 75 -6.40 -3.04 -3.92
CA ILE A 75 -6.81 -2.10 -4.97
C ILE A 75 -5.94 -0.83 -5.04
N ALA A 76 -5.17 -0.54 -3.99
CA ALA A 76 -4.22 0.56 -3.95
C ALA A 76 -3.03 0.22 -3.07
N PHE A 77 -1.92 0.92 -3.31
CA PHE A 77 -0.67 0.72 -2.58
C PHE A 77 0.11 2.03 -2.49
N ALA A 78 0.86 2.18 -1.40
CA ALA A 78 1.89 3.20 -1.21
C ALA A 78 3.00 2.65 -0.32
N GLN A 79 4.22 3.16 -0.52
CA GLN A 79 5.40 2.75 0.22
C GLN A 79 6.16 3.96 0.76
N TRP A 80 6.53 3.92 2.03
CA TRP A 80 7.51 4.80 2.62
C TRP A 80 8.86 4.08 2.71
N VAL A 81 9.85 4.60 1.99
CA VAL A 81 11.26 4.27 2.20
C VAL A 81 11.80 5.27 3.22
N THR A 82 12.10 4.82 4.43
CA THR A 82 12.42 5.69 5.56
C THR A 82 13.54 5.10 6.43
N ASP A 83 14.33 5.96 7.06
CA ASP A 83 15.27 5.59 8.10
C ASP A 83 14.62 5.49 9.51
N TYR A 84 13.34 5.83 9.60
CA TYR A 84 12.55 5.89 10.84
C TYR A 84 13.15 6.84 11.90
N ALA A 85 13.83 7.90 11.46
CA ALA A 85 14.45 8.87 12.38
C ALA A 85 14.66 10.29 11.82
N SER A 86 14.75 10.49 10.51
CA SER A 86 15.09 11.81 9.96
C SER A 86 14.63 12.04 8.53
N PHE A 87 14.43 10.97 7.76
CA PHE A 87 14.10 11.04 6.35
C PHE A 87 13.12 9.95 5.93
N GLY A 88 12.09 10.37 5.19
CA GLY A 88 11.19 9.47 4.49
C GLY A 88 10.96 9.91 3.04
N TRP A 89 10.84 8.93 2.14
CA TRP A 89 10.39 9.11 0.77
C TRP A 89 9.13 8.28 0.52
N LEU A 90 8.04 8.96 0.20
CA LEU A 90 6.78 8.34 -0.22
C LEU A 90 6.83 8.06 -1.72
N GLY A 91 6.77 6.78 -2.07
CA GLY A 91 6.84 6.27 -3.43
C GLY A 91 5.79 5.21 -3.71
N ASP A 92 5.81 4.71 -4.94
CA ASP A 92 5.00 3.58 -5.42
C ASP A 92 3.50 3.71 -5.14
N VAL A 93 3.01 4.96 -5.15
CA VAL A 93 1.62 5.30 -4.91
C VAL A 93 0.79 5.02 -6.16
N TYR A 94 -0.16 4.09 -6.07
CA TYR A 94 -1.10 3.85 -7.17
C TYR A 94 -2.47 3.34 -6.69
N VAL A 95 -3.44 3.44 -7.60
CA VAL A 95 -4.76 2.82 -7.51
C VAL A 95 -5.02 2.09 -8.84
N ILE A 96 -5.51 0.85 -8.77
CA ILE A 96 -5.85 0.07 -9.97
C ILE A 96 -6.93 0.78 -10.79
N GLU A 97 -6.91 0.59 -12.11
CA GLU A 97 -7.69 1.38 -13.07
C GLU A 97 -9.19 1.44 -12.72
N GLU A 98 -9.77 0.30 -12.33
CA GLU A 98 -11.19 0.14 -12.07
C GLU A 98 -11.68 0.92 -10.83
N TYR A 99 -10.76 1.37 -9.98
CA TYR A 99 -11.04 2.09 -8.73
C TYR A 99 -10.60 3.57 -8.78
N ARG A 100 -10.06 4.03 -9.91
CA ARG A 100 -9.67 5.44 -10.10
C ARG A 100 -10.87 6.37 -10.19
N GLY A 101 -10.62 7.68 -10.06
CA GLY A 101 -11.68 8.71 -10.07
C GLY A 101 -12.50 8.81 -8.78
N ARG A 102 -12.31 7.89 -7.83
CA ARG A 102 -13.03 7.83 -6.54
C ARG A 102 -12.35 8.59 -5.39
N GLY A 103 -11.21 9.22 -5.64
CA GLY A 103 -10.43 9.94 -4.61
C GLY A 103 -9.60 9.04 -3.68
N LEU A 104 -9.51 7.73 -3.95
CA LEU A 104 -8.77 6.78 -3.11
C LEU A 104 -7.27 7.07 -3.00
N GLY A 105 -6.63 7.54 -4.08
CA GLY A 105 -5.23 7.95 -4.01
C GLY A 105 -5.01 9.15 -3.07
N LYS A 106 -5.96 10.10 -3.04
CA LYS A 106 -5.92 11.22 -2.10
C LYS A 106 -6.12 10.73 -0.66
N TRP A 107 -7.06 9.83 -0.43
CA TRP A 107 -7.26 9.23 0.89
C TRP A 107 -6.02 8.48 1.38
N LEU A 108 -5.42 7.66 0.51
CA LEU A 108 -4.20 6.91 0.79
C LEU A 108 -3.05 7.84 1.20
N VAL A 109 -2.75 8.85 0.38
CA VAL A 109 -1.67 9.81 0.67
C VAL A 109 -1.98 10.61 1.93
N GLN A 110 -3.23 11.06 2.12
CA GLN A 110 -3.63 11.81 3.31
C GLN A 110 -3.39 11.00 4.58
N VAL A 111 -3.74 9.73 4.60
CA VAL A 111 -3.46 8.85 5.74
C VAL A 111 -1.94 8.67 5.87
N ALA A 112 -1.26 8.30 4.78
CA ALA A 112 0.17 7.99 4.77
C ALA A 112 1.07 9.11 5.32
N VAL A 113 0.79 10.38 5.00
CA VAL A 113 1.59 11.53 5.47
C VAL A 113 1.21 11.98 6.88
N ASN A 114 0.11 11.46 7.44
CA ASN A 114 -0.34 11.81 8.78
C ASN A 114 -0.03 10.76 9.85
N LEU A 115 0.46 9.60 9.46
CA LEU A 115 1.00 8.59 10.36
C LEU A 115 2.09 9.19 11.24
N GLU A 116 1.96 8.97 12.54
CA GLU A 116 2.94 9.45 13.54
C GLU A 116 4.24 8.65 13.40
N GLU A 117 4.12 7.39 12.98
CA GLU A 117 5.20 6.42 12.78
C GLU A 117 6.27 6.85 11.75
N ILE A 118 5.94 7.83 10.90
CA ILE A 118 6.83 8.37 9.86
C ILE A 118 7.33 9.78 10.23
N LYS A 119 6.84 10.37 11.32
CA LYS A 119 7.07 11.79 11.67
C LYS A 119 8.19 12.03 12.68
N GLU A 120 8.91 11.01 13.14
CA GLU A 120 10.04 11.16 14.07
C GLU A 120 11.34 10.59 13.50
#